data_AF-A0AAD3CQW3-F1
#
_entry.id   AF-A0AAD3CQW3-F1
#
_cell.length_a   1.000
_cell.length_b   1.000
_cell.length_c   1.000
_cell.angle_alpha   90.00
_cell.angle_beta   90.00
_cell.angle_gamma   90.00
#
_symmetry.space_group_name_H-M   'P 1'
#
loop_
_entity.id
_entity.type
_entity.pdbx_description
1 polymer ?
#
loop_
_entity_poly.entity_id
_entity_poly.type
_entity_poly.pdbx_seq_one_letter_code
_entity_poly.pdbx_strand_id
1 'polypeptide(L)'
;MSEKDKVATIVALFPKPQGCIRINTNGEEPTPIQIANFQDWLEKCAMEIPYEEDELGLAGVVMKEDDFKDINNGVAFTPPQKPGAQPILSVPQTRLNANGEPNAVQVMQHQQKVEDWKRSKKVWAEYRAGVTALRNLIVDNVDDEYISEIKHPKTQYKQVEPQDLMDHLKDYYGKVDHKAIIKM
;
A
#
# COMPACT_ATOMS: atom_id res chain seq x y z
N MET A 1 -19.15 -3.11 1.75
CA MET A 1 -18.35 -1.92 1.41
C MET A 1 -17.50 -2.26 0.19
N SER A 2 -17.65 -1.50 -0.89
CA SER A 2 -16.84 -1.70 -2.11
C SER A 2 -15.39 -1.27 -1.88
N GLU A 3 -14.47 -1.65 -2.77
CA GLU A 3 -13.07 -1.17 -2.72
C GLU A 3 -13.01 0.36 -2.84
N LYS A 4 -13.86 0.96 -3.67
CA LYS A 4 -13.97 2.41 -3.82
C LYS A 4 -14.35 3.10 -2.51
N ASP A 5 -15.31 2.53 -1.78
CA ASP A 5 -15.74 3.08 -0.49
C ASP A 5 -14.60 2.99 0.54
N LYS A 6 -13.86 1.88 0.56
CA LYS A 6 -12.67 1.71 1.42
C LYS A 6 -11.60 2.76 1.11
N VAL A 7 -11.29 2.97 -0.16
CA VAL A 7 -10.32 3.99 -0.58
C VAL A 7 -10.77 5.38 -0.12
N ALA A 8 -12.05 5.72 -0.30
CA ALA A 8 -12.59 7.00 0.15
C ALA A 8 -12.51 7.16 1.69
N THR A 9 -12.77 6.09 2.45
CA THR A 9 -12.59 6.09 3.91
C THR A 9 -11.14 6.34 4.30
N ILE A 10 -10.19 5.70 3.62
CA ILE A 10 -8.75 5.89 3.89
C ILE A 10 -8.30 7.31 3.55
N VAL A 11 -8.69 7.84 2.39
CA VAL A 11 -8.36 9.22 1.99
C VAL A 11 -8.90 10.23 3.00
N ALA A 12 -10.04 9.96 3.64
CA ALA A 12 -10.58 10.82 4.68
C ALA A 12 -9.76 10.82 5.99
N LEU A 13 -8.86 9.86 6.19
CA LEU A 13 -7.93 9.82 7.32
C LEU A 13 -6.65 10.62 7.05
N PHE A 14 -6.36 10.94 5.78
CA PHE A 14 -5.14 11.67 5.46
C PHE A 14 -5.13 13.03 6.17
N PRO A 15 -3.96 13.44 6.72
CA PRO A 15 -3.85 14.71 7.37
C PRO A 15 -4.16 15.84 6.37
N LYS A 16 -4.46 17.04 6.87
CA LYS A 16 -4.65 18.20 5.97
C LYS A 16 -3.29 18.77 5.56
N PRO A 17 -3.02 18.94 4.26
CA PRO A 17 -1.74 19.48 3.83
C PRO A 17 -1.60 20.93 4.30
N GLN A 18 -0.40 21.30 4.76
CA GLN A 18 -0.09 22.67 5.20
C GLN A 18 0.24 23.62 4.03
N GLY A 19 -0.24 23.30 2.82
CA GLY A 19 0.07 24.04 1.59
C GLY A 19 -0.26 23.24 0.33
N CYS A 20 0.29 23.67 -0.80
CA CYS A 20 0.23 22.90 -2.04
C CYS A 20 1.13 21.66 -1.92
N ILE A 21 0.56 20.48 -2.15
CA ILE A 21 1.28 19.21 -2.20
C ILE A 21 1.49 18.72 -3.63
N ARG A 22 1.27 19.58 -4.63
CA ARG A 22 1.60 19.22 -6.00
C ARG A 22 3.13 19.13 -6.13
N ILE A 23 3.62 18.03 -6.69
CA ILE A 23 5.04 17.77 -6.88
C ILE A 23 5.65 18.74 -7.89
N ASN A 24 4.87 19.19 -8.87
CA ASN A 24 5.36 20.09 -9.90
C ASN A 24 4.31 21.15 -10.29
N THR A 25 4.76 22.29 -10.76
CA THR A 25 3.89 23.24 -11.46
C THR A 25 3.57 22.66 -12.83
N ASN A 26 2.36 22.87 -13.36
CA ASN A 26 1.98 22.32 -14.66
C ASN A 26 2.98 22.70 -15.76
N GLY A 27 3.58 21.68 -16.38
CA GLY A 27 4.58 21.86 -17.45
C GLY A 27 5.98 22.26 -16.99
N GLU A 28 6.24 22.30 -15.67
CA GLU A 28 7.59 22.47 -15.10
C GLU A 28 8.06 21.15 -14.50
N GLU A 29 9.37 20.87 -14.59
CA GLU A 29 9.97 19.66 -14.03
C GLU A 29 9.89 19.68 -12.49
N PRO A 30 9.60 18.53 -11.84
CA PRO A 30 9.70 18.40 -10.40
C PRO A 30 11.10 18.79 -9.89
N THR A 31 11.17 19.63 -8.87
CA THR A 31 12.43 19.93 -8.18
C THR A 31 12.72 18.91 -7.08
N PRO A 32 13.99 18.68 -6.71
CA PRO A 32 14.35 17.80 -5.60
C PRO A 32 13.63 18.16 -4.27
N ILE A 33 13.44 19.45 -4.01
CA ILE A 33 12.76 19.93 -2.80
C ILE A 33 11.27 19.59 -2.83
N GLN A 34 10.60 19.74 -3.98
CA GLN A 34 9.19 19.38 -4.10
C GLN A 34 8.97 17.86 -3.92
N ILE A 35 9.85 17.04 -4.50
CA ILE A 35 9.81 15.59 -4.35
C ILE A 35 10.01 15.19 -2.88
N ALA A 36 11.00 15.79 -2.20
CA ALA A 36 11.26 15.53 -0.78
C ALA A 36 10.06 15.95 0.10
N ASN A 37 9.54 17.16 -0.09
CA ASN A 37 8.37 17.64 0.67
C ASN A 37 7.14 16.76 0.45
N PHE A 38 6.95 16.24 -0.78
CA PHE A 38 5.86 15.33 -1.07
C PHE A 38 6.09 13.95 -0.46
N GLN A 39 7.31 13.41 -0.47
CA GLN A 39 7.66 12.17 0.22
C GLN A 39 7.32 12.25 1.71
N ASP A 40 7.77 13.30 2.41
CA ASP A 40 7.47 13.53 3.83
C ASP A 40 5.97 13.58 4.10
N TRP A 41 5.21 14.14 3.15
CA TRP A 41 3.76 14.21 3.24
C TRP A 41 3.10 12.85 3.01
N LEU A 42 3.54 12.12 1.99
CA LEU A 42 3.06 10.78 1.66
C LEU A 42 3.29 9.80 2.81
N GLU A 43 4.45 9.87 3.47
CA GLU A 43 4.78 9.07 4.65
C GLU A 43 3.84 9.36 5.82
N LYS A 44 3.54 10.64 6.09
CA LYS A 44 2.52 11.01 7.10
C LYS A 44 1.16 10.44 6.76
N CYS A 45 0.72 10.54 5.50
CA CYS A 45 -0.52 9.93 5.05
C CYS A 45 -0.53 8.42 5.27
N ALA A 46 0.59 7.74 5.00
CA ALA A 46 0.72 6.29 5.12
C ALA A 46 0.70 5.83 6.59
N MET A 47 1.31 6.58 7.51
CA MET A 47 1.28 6.31 8.95
C MET A 47 -0.13 6.45 9.55
N GLU A 48 -0.97 7.34 9.02
CA GLU A 48 -2.35 7.52 9.48
C GLU A 48 -3.29 6.41 9.01
N ILE A 49 -2.88 5.54 8.08
CA ILE A 49 -3.69 4.41 7.63
C ILE A 49 -3.61 3.30 8.69
N PRO A 50 -4.72 2.95 9.37
CA PRO A 50 -4.70 1.92 10.38
C PRO A 50 -4.37 0.57 9.75
N TYR A 51 -3.39 -0.12 10.32
CA TYR A 51 -2.99 -1.46 9.89
C TYR A 51 -2.77 -2.34 11.11
N GLU A 52 -3.56 -3.41 11.25
CA GLU A 52 -3.55 -4.25 12.46
C GLU A 52 -2.22 -4.99 12.68
N GLU A 53 -1.41 -5.16 11.63
CA GLU A 53 -0.15 -5.93 11.69
C GLU A 53 1.09 -5.04 11.96
N ASP A 54 0.97 -3.70 11.92
CA ASP A 54 2.10 -2.78 12.13
C ASP A 54 1.65 -1.46 12.78
N GLU A 55 2.34 -1.02 13.82
CA GLU A 55 2.02 0.22 14.56
C GLU A 55 2.29 1.50 13.74
N LEU A 56 3.14 1.43 12.71
CA LEU A 56 3.45 2.52 11.79
C LEU A 56 2.52 2.56 10.58
N GLY A 57 1.39 1.85 10.64
CA GLY A 57 0.38 1.86 9.59
C GLY A 57 0.90 1.24 8.30
N LEU A 58 0.77 1.96 7.18
CA LEU A 58 1.28 1.54 5.87
C LEU A 58 2.56 2.29 5.45
N ALA A 59 3.32 2.86 6.39
CA ALA A 59 4.54 3.60 6.08
C ALA A 59 5.56 2.77 5.25
N GLY A 60 5.65 1.46 5.52
CA GLY A 60 6.51 0.55 4.77
C GLY A 60 6.14 0.33 3.29
N VAL A 61 4.98 0.86 2.83
CA VAL A 61 4.57 0.83 1.42
C VAL A 61 5.20 1.99 0.62
N VAL A 62 5.67 3.05 1.30
CA VAL A 62 6.16 4.29 0.67
C VAL A 62 7.61 4.62 1.03
N MET A 63 8.18 3.92 2.00
CA MET A 63 9.57 4.08 2.47
C MET A 63 10.47 3.00 1.89
N LYS A 64 11.78 3.28 1.83
CA LYS A 64 12.76 2.22 1.59
C LYS A 64 12.84 1.29 2.79
N GLU A 65 13.20 0.03 2.55
CA GLU A 65 13.24 -0.98 3.60
C GLU A 65 14.20 -0.61 4.75
N ASP A 66 15.37 -0.05 4.43
CA ASP A 66 16.35 0.37 5.43
C ASP A 66 15.80 1.52 6.30
N ASP A 67 15.20 2.54 5.69
CA ASP A 67 14.60 3.67 6.41
C ASP A 67 13.43 3.19 7.32
N PHE A 68 12.63 2.25 6.82
CA PHE A 68 11.52 1.68 7.60
C PHE A 68 12.03 0.83 8.78
N LYS A 69 13.06 0.00 8.56
CA LYS A 69 13.69 -0.80 9.62
C LYS A 69 14.27 0.08 10.71
N ASP A 70 14.88 1.21 10.35
CA ASP A 70 15.47 2.14 11.32
C ASP A 70 14.43 2.69 12.31
N ILE A 71 13.19 2.92 11.84
CA ILE A 71 12.08 3.40 12.69
C ILE A 71 11.22 2.29 13.27
N ASN A 72 11.30 1.05 12.76
CA ASN A 72 10.50 -0.10 13.18
C ASN A 72 11.34 -1.18 13.90
N ASN A 73 12.29 -0.77 14.74
CA ASN A 73 13.10 -1.68 15.58
C ASN A 73 13.83 -2.80 14.79
N GLY A 74 14.27 -2.50 13.57
CA GLY A 74 14.94 -3.45 12.67
C GLY A 74 14.01 -4.45 11.96
N VAL A 75 12.69 -4.31 12.12
CA VAL A 75 11.70 -5.18 11.49
C VAL A 75 11.30 -4.64 10.11
N ALA A 76 11.38 -5.50 9.10
CA ALA A 76 10.95 -5.16 7.74
C ALA A 76 9.42 -5.13 7.63
N PHE A 77 8.90 -4.23 6.80
CA PHE A 77 7.48 -4.23 6.48
C PHE A 77 7.11 -5.51 5.73
N THR A 78 6.09 -6.21 6.22
CA THR A 78 5.61 -7.45 5.59
C THR A 78 4.19 -7.23 5.08
N PRO A 79 4.00 -7.02 3.77
CA PRO A 79 2.66 -6.87 3.22
C PRO A 79 1.86 -8.17 3.44
N PRO A 80 0.55 -8.08 3.72
CA PRO A 80 -0.26 -9.27 3.94
C PRO A 80 -0.33 -10.07 2.64
N GLN A 81 -0.52 -11.37 2.71
CA GLN A 81 -0.69 -12.17 1.49
C GLN A 81 -2.14 -12.15 1.02
N LYS A 82 -2.33 -12.19 -0.32
CA LYS A 82 -3.65 -12.39 -0.90
C LYS A 82 -4.23 -13.71 -0.36
N PRO A 83 -5.41 -13.70 0.27
CA PRO A 83 -6.03 -14.93 0.74
C PRO A 83 -6.32 -15.85 -0.43
N GLY A 84 -6.10 -17.15 -0.21
CA GLY A 84 -6.50 -18.19 -1.15
C GLY A 84 -8.01 -18.35 -1.26
N ALA A 85 -8.43 -19.45 -1.90
CA ALA A 85 -9.84 -19.84 -1.93
C ALA A 85 -10.39 -20.02 -0.51
N GLN A 86 -11.69 -19.77 -0.33
CA GLN A 86 -12.36 -20.03 0.93
C GLN A 86 -12.16 -21.51 1.31
N PRO A 87 -11.82 -21.82 2.57
CA PRO A 87 -11.73 -23.20 3.02
C PRO A 87 -13.03 -23.93 2.76
N ILE A 88 -12.92 -25.16 2.25
CA ILE A 88 -14.04 -26.08 2.05
C ILE A 88 -13.94 -27.17 3.12
N LEU A 89 -15.07 -27.60 3.67
CA LEU A 89 -15.08 -28.72 4.60
C LEU A 89 -14.88 -30.00 3.79
N SER A 90 -13.65 -30.51 3.80
CA SER A 90 -13.30 -31.78 3.16
C SER A 90 -12.86 -32.77 4.23
N VAL A 91 -13.69 -33.78 4.48
CA VAL A 91 -13.42 -34.85 5.43
C VAL A 91 -13.30 -36.16 4.67
N PRO A 92 -12.17 -36.89 4.77
CA PRO A 92 -12.05 -38.22 4.16
C PRO A 92 -13.14 -39.15 4.69
N GLN A 93 -13.70 -40.01 3.82
CA GLN A 93 -14.76 -40.95 4.22
C GLN A 93 -14.39 -41.80 5.43
N THR A 94 -13.10 -42.15 5.58
CA THR A 94 -12.57 -42.91 6.72
C THR A 94 -12.64 -42.19 8.07
N ARG A 95 -12.99 -40.91 8.09
CA ARG A 95 -13.07 -40.08 9.30
C ARG A 95 -14.47 -39.49 9.55
N LEU A 96 -15.47 -39.91 8.76
CA LEU A 96 -16.87 -39.58 9.01
C LEU A 96 -17.40 -40.44 10.17
N ASN A 97 -18.42 -39.93 10.86
CA ASN A 97 -19.15 -40.71 11.87
C ASN A 97 -20.00 -41.81 11.20
N ALA A 98 -20.70 -42.62 12.00
CA ALA A 98 -21.55 -43.71 11.51
C ALA A 98 -22.69 -43.24 10.58
N ASN A 99 -23.06 -41.95 10.61
CA ASN A 99 -24.07 -41.35 9.75
C ASN A 99 -23.49 -40.75 8.46
N GLY A 100 -22.18 -40.87 8.24
CA GLY A 100 -21.50 -40.25 7.09
C GLY A 100 -21.27 -38.74 7.25
N GLU A 101 -21.29 -38.22 8.48
CA GLU A 101 -21.14 -36.79 8.77
C GLU A 101 -19.80 -36.48 9.44
N PRO A 102 -19.25 -35.27 9.23
CA PRO A 102 -18.14 -34.76 10.01
C PRO A 102 -18.45 -34.76 11.51
N ASN A 103 -17.48 -35.12 12.34
CA ASN A 103 -17.62 -34.99 13.78
C ASN A 103 -17.47 -33.52 14.23
N ALA A 104 -17.86 -33.23 15.48
CA ALA A 104 -17.83 -31.87 16.03
C ALA A 104 -16.44 -31.23 15.97
N VAL A 105 -15.37 -32.00 16.20
CA VAL A 105 -13.99 -31.48 16.15
C VAL A 105 -13.62 -31.03 14.73
N GLN A 106 -14.00 -31.79 13.70
CA GLN A 106 -13.75 -31.44 12.31
C GLN A 106 -14.54 -30.20 11.89
N VAL A 107 -15.80 -30.08 12.34
CA VAL A 107 -16.63 -28.90 12.11
C VAL A 107 -16.01 -27.67 12.78
N MET A 108 -15.58 -27.78 14.04
CA MET A 108 -14.93 -26.68 14.76
C MET A 108 -13.61 -26.25 14.10
N GLN A 109 -12.75 -27.19 13.71
CA GLN A 109 -11.51 -26.88 12.99
C GLN A 109 -11.77 -26.18 11.66
N HIS A 110 -12.81 -26.59 10.94
CA HIS A 110 -13.20 -25.92 9.70
C HIS A 110 -13.74 -24.51 9.96
N GLN A 111 -14.58 -24.33 10.98
CA GLN A 111 -15.06 -23.00 11.39
C GLN A 111 -13.88 -22.06 11.71
N GLN A 112 -12.88 -22.53 12.46
CA GLN A 112 -11.68 -21.74 12.73
C GLN A 112 -10.96 -21.31 11.44
N LYS A 113 -10.73 -22.25 10.50
CA LYS A 113 -10.12 -21.92 9.20
C LYS A 113 -10.92 -20.90 8.41
N VAL A 114 -12.25 -20.96 8.46
CA VAL A 114 -13.13 -20.01 7.79
C VAL A 114 -13.02 -18.62 8.42
N GLU A 115 -12.94 -18.53 9.75
CA GLU A 115 -12.73 -17.25 10.45
C GLU A 115 -11.34 -16.67 10.17
N ASP A 116 -10.28 -17.48 10.19
CA ASP A 116 -8.93 -17.05 9.84
C ASP A 116 -8.86 -16.55 8.39
N TRP A 117 -9.54 -17.23 7.46
CA TRP A 117 -9.65 -16.80 6.07
C TRP A 117 -10.42 -15.48 5.94
N LYS A 118 -11.51 -15.29 6.68
CA LYS A 118 -12.26 -14.02 6.70
C LYS A 118 -11.40 -12.87 7.22
N ARG A 119 -10.64 -13.09 8.30
CA ARG A 119 -9.69 -12.12 8.84
C ARG A 119 -8.62 -11.75 7.81
N SER A 120 -7.97 -12.75 7.23
CA SER A 120 -6.94 -12.56 6.18
C SER A 120 -7.49 -11.79 4.98
N LYS A 121 -8.74 -12.08 4.56
CA LYS A 121 -9.41 -11.37 3.48
C LYS A 121 -9.74 -9.93 3.81
N LYS A 122 -10.14 -9.64 5.06
CA LYS A 122 -10.37 -8.27 5.53
C LYS A 122 -9.07 -7.46 5.47
N VAL A 123 -8.01 -7.97 6.10
CA VAL A 123 -6.68 -7.34 6.18
C VAL A 123 -6.11 -7.08 4.78
N TRP A 124 -6.13 -8.08 3.90
CA TRP A 124 -5.66 -7.90 2.52
C TRP A 124 -6.45 -6.83 1.76
N ALA A 125 -7.77 -6.78 1.93
CA ALA A 125 -8.61 -5.80 1.27
C ALA A 125 -8.41 -4.38 1.81
N GLU A 126 -8.04 -4.22 3.08
CA GLU A 126 -7.66 -2.92 3.67
C GLU A 126 -6.30 -2.46 3.18
N TYR A 127 -5.30 -3.35 3.20
CA TYR A 127 -3.98 -3.11 2.60
C TYR A 127 -4.08 -2.65 1.14
N ARG A 128 -4.84 -3.37 0.29
CA ARG A 128 -5.01 -3.00 -1.12
C ARG A 128 -5.70 -1.66 -1.31
N ALA A 129 -6.66 -1.32 -0.46
CA ALA A 129 -7.29 -0.01 -0.51
C ALA A 129 -6.32 1.10 -0.10
N GLY A 130 -5.48 0.88 0.91
CA GLY A 130 -4.46 1.83 1.35
C GLY A 130 -3.38 2.08 0.30
N VAL A 131 -2.82 1.02 -0.27
CA VAL A 131 -1.87 1.09 -1.41
C VAL A 131 -2.49 1.86 -2.57
N THR A 132 -3.78 1.62 -2.87
CA THR A 132 -4.48 2.33 -3.95
C THR A 132 -4.68 3.81 -3.62
N ALA A 133 -5.01 4.15 -2.37
CA ALA A 133 -5.17 5.54 -1.94
C ALA A 133 -3.84 6.31 -2.03
N LEU A 134 -2.74 5.72 -1.55
CA LEU A 134 -1.40 6.31 -1.61
C LEU A 134 -0.92 6.48 -3.04
N ARG A 135 -1.12 5.48 -3.90
CA ARG A 135 -0.81 5.59 -5.34
C ARG A 135 -1.59 6.72 -6.00
N ASN A 136 -2.90 6.79 -5.78
CA ASN A 136 -3.72 7.84 -6.37
C ASN A 136 -3.27 9.21 -5.88
N LEU A 137 -2.88 9.34 -4.60
CA LEU A 137 -2.34 10.58 -4.08
C LEU A 137 -1.10 11.03 -4.86
N ILE A 138 -0.19 10.12 -5.23
CA ILE A 138 0.96 10.45 -6.08
C ILE A 138 0.49 10.88 -7.47
N VAL A 139 -0.28 10.02 -8.15
CA VAL A 139 -0.71 10.22 -9.54
C VAL A 139 -1.53 11.50 -9.73
N ASP A 140 -2.32 11.90 -8.73
CA ASP A 140 -3.12 13.13 -8.78
C ASP A 140 -2.28 14.41 -8.56
N ASN A 141 -1.09 14.28 -7.96
CA ASN A 141 -0.22 15.39 -7.59
C ASN A 141 1.06 15.53 -8.42
N VAL A 142 1.25 14.70 -9.44
CA VAL A 142 2.34 14.81 -10.41
C VAL A 142 1.79 14.81 -11.82
N ASP A 143 2.38 15.59 -12.73
CA ASP A 143 2.02 15.48 -14.13
C ASP A 143 2.43 14.11 -14.69
N ASP A 144 1.53 13.48 -15.46
CA ASP A 144 1.72 12.13 -16.00
C ASP A 144 3.02 11.99 -16.80
N GLU A 145 3.48 13.05 -17.47
CA GLU A 145 4.74 13.07 -18.23
C GLU A 145 5.95 12.62 -17.39
N TYR A 146 5.98 12.94 -16.10
CA TYR A 146 7.11 12.65 -15.20
C TYR A 146 7.04 11.28 -14.52
N ILE A 147 5.98 10.50 -14.75
CA ILE A 147 5.82 9.14 -14.21
C ILE A 147 5.33 8.13 -15.27
N SER A 148 5.10 8.57 -16.50
CA SER A 148 4.51 7.75 -17.56
C SER A 148 5.41 6.61 -18.04
N GLU A 149 6.73 6.67 -17.77
CA GLU A 149 7.67 5.60 -18.16
C GLU A 149 7.35 4.27 -17.47
N ILE A 150 6.85 4.31 -16.23
CA ILE A 150 6.46 3.11 -15.46
C ILE A 150 4.98 2.77 -15.59
N LYS A 151 4.24 3.50 -16.43
CA LYS A 151 2.82 3.29 -16.69
C LYS A 151 2.61 2.11 -17.65
N HIS A 152 1.88 1.09 -17.20
CA HIS A 152 1.51 0.00 -18.09
C HIS A 152 0.33 0.40 -19.02
N PRO A 153 0.40 0.12 -20.34
CA PRO A 153 -0.61 0.60 -21.30
C PRO A 153 -2.06 0.17 -21.00
N LYS A 154 -2.26 -1.04 -20.45
CA LYS A 154 -3.61 -1.59 -20.22
C LYS A 154 -4.12 -1.37 -18.81
N THR A 155 -3.22 -1.47 -17.83
CA THR A 155 -3.58 -1.42 -16.40
C THR A 155 -3.31 -0.05 -15.79
N GLN A 156 -2.72 0.87 -16.56
CA GLN A 156 -2.25 2.17 -16.09
C GLN A 156 -1.33 1.94 -14.87
N TYR A 157 -1.45 2.74 -13.81
CA TYR A 157 -0.66 2.59 -12.59
C TYR A 157 -1.14 1.48 -11.63
N LYS A 158 -2.21 0.71 -11.94
CA LYS A 158 -2.85 -0.20 -10.96
C LYS A 158 -1.94 -1.28 -10.34
N GLN A 159 -0.82 -1.60 -10.99
CA GLN A 159 0.15 -2.60 -10.56
C GLN A 159 1.50 -1.99 -10.14
N VAL A 160 1.62 -0.67 -10.17
CA VAL A 160 2.83 0.05 -9.76
C VAL A 160 2.73 0.35 -8.27
N GLU A 161 3.74 0.02 -7.47
CA GLU A 161 3.68 0.33 -6.04
C GLU A 161 3.97 1.82 -5.79
N PRO A 162 3.42 2.43 -4.72
CA PRO A 162 3.68 3.82 -4.39
C PRO A 162 5.18 4.16 -4.29
N GLN A 163 5.97 3.26 -3.71
CA GLN A 163 7.42 3.42 -3.62
C GLN A 163 8.07 3.48 -5.01
N ASP A 164 7.67 2.64 -5.97
CA ASP A 164 8.22 2.65 -7.33
C ASP A 164 8.01 4.01 -8.03
N LEU A 165 6.85 4.65 -7.81
CA LEU A 165 6.58 5.99 -8.32
C LEU A 165 7.51 7.03 -7.70
N MET A 166 7.72 6.98 -6.39
CA MET A 166 8.60 7.92 -5.70
C MET A 166 10.07 7.70 -6.03
N ASP A 167 10.51 6.45 -6.15
CA ASP A 167 11.88 6.12 -6.56
C ASP A 167 12.15 6.58 -8.00
N HIS A 168 11.19 6.39 -8.92
CA HIS A 168 11.28 6.94 -10.28
C HIS A 168 11.45 8.47 -10.26
N LEU A 169 10.63 9.20 -9.48
CA LEU A 169 10.77 10.65 -9.38
C LEU A 169 12.14 11.07 -8.81
N LYS A 170 12.63 10.38 -7.78
CA LYS A 170 13.92 10.67 -7.16
C LYS A 170 15.10 10.39 -8.10
N ASP A 171 15.05 9.31 -8.87
CA ASP A 171 16.15 8.88 -9.73
C ASP A 171 16.37 9.82 -10.92
N TYR A 172 15.28 10.37 -11.45
CA TYR A 172 15.29 11.21 -12.65
C TYR A 172 15.27 12.72 -12.35
N TYR A 173 14.59 13.13 -11.27
CA TYR A 173 14.35 14.56 -10.96
C TYR A 173 14.82 14.95 -9.55
N GLY A 174 15.15 13.97 -8.69
CA GLY A 174 15.60 14.20 -7.31
C GLY A 174 17.08 14.51 -7.16
N LYS A 175 17.87 14.49 -8.24
CA LYS A 175 19.29 14.81 -8.20
C LYS A 175 19.49 16.31 -8.28
N VAL A 176 20.13 16.90 -7.26
CA VAL A 176 20.58 18.30 -7.32
C VAL A 176 21.68 18.37 -8.37
N ASP A 177 21.33 18.84 -9.57
CA ASP A 177 22.31 19.08 -10.61
C ASP A 177 23.32 20.10 -10.07
N HIS A 178 24.61 19.73 -10.01
CA HIS A 178 25.70 20.58 -9.48
C HIS A 178 25.79 21.96 -10.17
N LYS A 179 25.08 22.15 -11.29
CA LYS A 179 24.94 23.43 -11.99
C LYS A 179 24.20 24.51 -11.19
N ALA A 180 23.41 24.16 -10.17
CA ALA A 180 22.78 25.15 -9.30
C ALA A 180 23.77 25.82 -8.32
N ILE A 181 24.90 25.18 -8.03
CA ILE A 181 25.91 25.69 -7.08
C ILE A 181 26.91 26.64 -7.77
N ILE A 182 27.07 26.57 -9.09
CA ILE A 182 28.04 27.38 -9.85
C ILE A 182 27.47 28.77 -10.25
N LYS A 183 26.21 29.08 -9.89
CA LYS A 183 25.57 30.38 -10.18
C LYS A 183 25.33 31.28 -8.95
N MET A 184 25.96 30.98 -7.82
CA MET A 184 26.13 31.94 -6.72
C MET A 184 27.55 32.49 -6.73
#